data_AF-A0A3D6EQR0-F1
#
_entry.id   AF-A0A3D6EQR0-F1
#
_cell.length_a   1.000
_cell.length_b   1.000
_cell.length_c   1.000
_cell.angle_alpha   90.00
_cell.angle_beta   90.00
_cell.angle_gamma   90.00
#
_symmetry.space_group_name_H-M   'P 1'
#
loop_
_entity.id
_entity.type
_entity.pdbx_description
1 polymer ?
#
loop_
_entity_poly.entity_id
_entity_poly.type
_entity_poly.pdbx_seq_one_letter_code
_entity_poly.pdbx_strand_id
1 'polypeptide(L)'
;MDSIALNSVEEKKWYDLALILGIFTIVYNLTEGIIATWFGFEDETLALFGFGVDSFIELISGIGIVSMVLRIKKNPHSNRSEFERTALKITGYSFYALVVGLVVSSVMVIYLGKKPETTFWGVVVSLISIVVMLFLIYGKIKTGKKLQSDAILADANWTKVCI
;
A
#
# COMPACT_ATOMS: atom_id res chain seq x y z
N MET A 1 -2.81 9.72 28.60
CA MET A 1 -3.01 9.99 27.17
C MET A 1 -4.45 9.61 26.88
N ASP A 2 -5.32 10.60 26.93
CA ASP A 2 -6.76 10.41 27.14
C ASP A 2 -7.42 9.72 25.94
N SER A 3 -8.02 8.55 26.20
CA SER A 3 -8.94 7.90 25.28
C SER A 3 -10.25 8.69 25.28
N ILE A 4 -10.28 9.79 24.50
CA ILE A 4 -11.53 10.45 24.17
C ILE A 4 -12.33 9.45 23.34
N ALA A 5 -13.34 8.83 23.94
CA ALA A 5 -14.31 8.02 23.23
C ALA A 5 -14.92 8.90 22.13
N LEU A 6 -14.73 8.52 20.86
CA LEU A 6 -15.30 9.27 19.75
C LEU A 6 -16.82 9.25 19.89
N ASN A 7 -17.46 10.40 19.67
CA ASN A 7 -18.89 10.40 19.48
C ASN A 7 -19.21 9.77 18.11
N SER A 8 -20.45 9.32 17.92
CA SER A 8 -20.89 8.61 16.71
C SER A 8 -20.70 9.43 15.42
N VAL A 9 -20.69 10.76 15.51
CA VAL A 9 -20.49 11.66 14.37
C VAL A 9 -19.01 11.70 13.97
N GLU A 10 -18.10 11.80 14.94
CA GLU A 10 -16.66 11.79 14.68
C GLU A 10 -16.18 10.43 14.17
N GLU A 11 -16.67 9.35 14.77
CA GLU A 11 -16.36 7.98 14.34
C GLU A 11 -16.74 7.76 12.87
N LYS A 12 -17.94 8.20 12.47
CA LYS A 12 -18.39 8.12 11.08
C LYS A 12 -17.46 8.89 10.13
N LYS A 13 -17.03 10.10 10.51
CA LYS A 13 -16.08 10.90 9.70
C LYS A 13 -14.75 10.17 9.49
N TRP A 14 -14.22 9.51 10.51
CA TRP A 14 -12.97 8.75 10.39
C TRP A 14 -13.13 7.51 9.51
N TYR A 15 -14.27 6.81 9.58
CA TYR A 15 -14.55 5.71 8.66
C TYR A 15 -14.74 6.20 7.21
N ASP A 16 -15.38 7.34 7.00
CA ASP A 16 -15.50 7.95 5.66
C ASP A 16 -14.12 8.34 5.12
N LEU A 17 -13.25 8.91 5.95
CA LEU A 17 -11.87 9.20 5.58
C LEU A 17 -11.08 7.92 5.27
N ALA A 18 -11.24 6.85 6.06
CA ALA A 18 -10.60 5.57 5.81
C ALA A 18 -11.02 4.99 4.45
N LEU A 19 -12.30 5.12 4.08
CA LEU A 19 -12.78 4.71 2.75
C LEU A 19 -12.17 5.55 1.63
N ILE A 20 -12.13 6.88 1.79
CA ILE A 20 -11.55 7.77 0.79
C ILE A 20 -10.08 7.43 0.58
N LEU A 21 -9.31 7.27 1.66
CA LEU A 21 -7.92 6.87 1.59
C LEU A 21 -7.76 5.51 0.92
N GLY A 22 -8.56 4.51 1.30
CA GLY A 22 -8.49 3.17 0.70
C GLY A 22 -8.83 3.18 -0.80
N ILE A 23 -9.88 3.88 -1.21
CA ILE A 23 -10.27 4.00 -2.63
C ILE A 23 -9.17 4.74 -3.41
N PHE A 24 -8.62 5.81 -2.85
CA PHE A 24 -7.51 6.52 -3.47
C PHE A 24 -6.29 5.62 -3.64
N THR A 25 -5.91 4.86 -2.60
CA THR A 25 -4.83 3.86 -2.66
C THR A 25 -5.06 2.88 -3.81
N ILE A 26 -6.27 2.34 -3.96
CA ILE A 26 -6.62 1.41 -5.04
C ILE A 26 -6.41 2.05 -6.41
N VAL A 27 -7.02 3.22 -6.65
CA VAL A 27 -7.00 3.85 -7.99
C VAL A 27 -5.60 4.31 -8.36
N TYR A 28 -4.90 4.94 -7.41
CA TYR A 28 -3.55 5.44 -7.61
C TYR A 28 -2.58 4.30 -7.90
N ASN A 29 -2.54 3.28 -7.04
CA ASN A 29 -1.58 2.18 -7.19
C ASN A 29 -1.90 1.27 -8.37
N LEU A 30 -3.17 1.14 -8.79
CA LEU A 30 -3.48 0.45 -10.04
C LEU A 30 -2.88 1.19 -11.24
N THR A 31 -3.00 2.52 -11.25
CA THR A 31 -2.49 3.36 -12.34
C THR A 31 -0.96 3.38 -12.34
N GLU A 32 -0.35 3.60 -11.18
CA GLU A 32 1.10 3.56 -11.00
C GLU A 32 1.67 2.19 -11.35
N GLY A 33 1.03 1.11 -10.87
CA GLY A 33 1.43 -0.26 -11.18
C GLY A 33 1.47 -0.54 -12.68
N ILE A 34 0.43 -0.17 -13.41
CA ILE A 34 0.36 -0.34 -14.87
C ILE A 34 1.45 0.48 -15.57
N ILE A 35 1.59 1.76 -15.22
CA ILE A 35 2.56 2.67 -15.85
C ILE A 35 4.00 2.20 -15.56
N ALA A 36 4.31 1.88 -14.31
CA ALA A 36 5.64 1.45 -13.88
C ALA A 36 6.01 0.08 -14.45
N THR A 37 5.09 -0.88 -14.51
CA THR A 37 5.36 -2.17 -15.17
C THR A 37 5.55 -2.00 -16.68
N TRP A 38 4.78 -1.13 -17.34
CA TRP A 38 4.93 -0.87 -18.77
C TRP A 38 6.31 -0.29 -19.11
N PHE A 39 6.68 0.83 -18.46
CA PHE A 39 7.98 1.46 -18.66
C PHE A 39 9.13 0.56 -18.17
N GLY A 40 8.93 -0.21 -17.09
CA GLY A 40 9.93 -1.14 -16.59
C GLY A 40 10.24 -2.27 -17.57
N PHE A 41 9.26 -2.72 -18.35
CA PHE A 41 9.45 -3.69 -19.42
C PHE A 41 10.11 -3.09 -20.66
N GLU A 42 9.72 -1.87 -21.04
CA GLU A 42 10.23 -1.18 -22.24
C GLU A 42 11.69 -0.69 -22.07
N ASP A 43 12.03 -0.17 -20.89
CA ASP A 43 13.36 0.37 -20.57
C ASP A 43 14.28 -0.64 -19.85
N GLU A 44 13.87 -1.90 -19.70
CA GLU A 44 14.58 -2.96 -18.93
C GLU A 44 14.99 -2.57 -17.49
N THR A 45 14.24 -1.67 -16.84
CA THR A 45 14.60 -1.17 -15.51
C THR A 45 13.99 -2.01 -14.40
N LEU A 46 14.84 -2.80 -13.73
CA LEU A 46 14.46 -3.59 -12.55
C LEU A 46 13.85 -2.74 -11.43
N ALA A 47 14.31 -1.49 -11.28
CA ALA A 47 13.80 -0.57 -10.26
C ALA A 47 12.33 -0.20 -10.51
N LEU A 48 11.98 0.18 -11.75
CA LEU A 48 10.62 0.60 -12.10
C LEU A 48 9.65 -0.57 -12.13
N PHE A 49 10.12 -1.74 -12.58
CA PHE A 49 9.37 -2.98 -12.43
C PHE A 49 9.07 -3.30 -10.95
N GLY A 50 10.05 -3.13 -10.05
CA GLY A 50 9.88 -3.28 -8.60
C GLY A 50 8.80 -2.35 -8.02
N PHE A 51 8.80 -1.07 -8.40
CA PHE A 51 7.74 -0.11 -8.05
C PHE A 51 6.36 -0.57 -8.55
N GLY A 52 6.31 -1.12 -9.78
CA GLY A 52 5.06 -1.65 -10.33
C GLY A 52 4.51 -2.81 -9.52
N VAL A 53 5.36 -3.79 -9.16
CA VAL A 53 4.96 -4.91 -8.30
C VAL A 53 4.50 -4.40 -6.94
N ASP A 54 5.24 -3.50 -6.30
CA ASP A 54 4.88 -2.95 -4.99
C ASP A 54 3.50 -2.29 -5.01
N SER A 55 3.23 -1.48 -6.04
CA SER A 55 1.93 -0.85 -6.26
C SER A 55 0.79 -1.87 -6.32
N PHE A 56 0.98 -3.01 -7.02
CA PHE A 56 -0.04 -4.05 -7.06
C PHE A 56 -0.30 -4.71 -5.69
N ILE A 57 0.72 -4.84 -4.85
CA ILE A 57 0.54 -5.38 -3.49
C ILE A 57 -0.28 -4.38 -2.67
N GLU A 58 0.09 -3.10 -2.71
CA GLU A 58 -0.59 -1.99 -2.03
C GLU A 58 -2.06 -1.83 -2.49
N LEU A 59 -2.33 -2.07 -3.78
CA LEU A 59 -3.69 -2.18 -4.34
C LEU A 59 -4.50 -3.29 -3.64
N ILE A 60 -3.94 -4.50 -3.51
CA ILE A 60 -4.62 -5.63 -2.85
C ILE A 60 -4.92 -5.30 -1.38
N SER A 61 -3.99 -4.63 -0.70
CA SER A 61 -4.19 -4.14 0.67
C SER A 61 -5.33 -3.14 0.77
N GLY A 62 -5.34 -2.14 -0.12
CA GLY A 62 -6.36 -1.12 -0.20
C GLY A 62 -7.75 -1.73 -0.38
N ILE A 63 -7.89 -2.75 -1.24
CA ILE A 63 -9.14 -3.50 -1.40
C ILE A 63 -9.55 -4.16 -0.08
N GLY A 64 -8.62 -4.82 0.61
CA GLY A 64 -8.87 -5.44 1.92
C GLY A 64 -9.38 -4.44 2.97
N ILE A 65 -8.74 -3.27 3.05
CA ILE A 65 -9.13 -2.19 3.97
C ILE A 65 -10.50 -1.60 3.61
N VAL A 66 -10.77 -1.31 2.33
CA VAL A 66 -12.07 -0.81 1.88
C VAL A 66 -13.18 -1.80 2.21
N SER A 67 -12.99 -3.08 1.91
CA SER A 67 -13.95 -4.13 2.24
C SER A 67 -14.20 -4.24 3.75
N MET A 68 -13.14 -4.16 4.57
CA MET A 68 -13.24 -4.13 6.02
C MET A 68 -14.08 -2.94 6.50
N VAL A 69 -13.78 -1.73 6.02
CA VAL A 69 -14.49 -0.52 6.46
C VAL A 69 -15.96 -0.55 6.03
N LEU A 70 -16.26 -0.98 4.80
CA LEU A 70 -17.65 -1.14 4.33
C LEU A 70 -18.42 -2.15 5.19
N ARG A 71 -17.79 -3.27 5.55
CA ARG A 71 -18.40 -4.26 6.44
C ARG A 71 -18.70 -3.65 7.80
N ILE A 72 -17.74 -2.99 8.43
CA ILE A 72 -17.91 -2.40 9.77
C ILE A 72 -19.02 -1.34 9.76
N LYS A 73 -19.09 -0.50 8.73
CA LYS A 73 -20.18 0.49 8.58
C LYS A 73 -21.56 -0.15 8.46
N LYS A 74 -21.67 -1.32 7.84
CA LYS A 74 -22.95 -2.03 7.66
C LYS A 74 -23.33 -2.82 8.92
N ASN A 75 -22.38 -3.50 9.56
CA ASN A 75 -22.58 -4.34 10.74
C ASN A 75 -21.36 -4.27 11.67
N PRO A 76 -21.34 -3.35 12.66
CA PRO A 76 -20.18 -3.13 13.54
C PRO A 76 -19.74 -4.37 14.34
N HIS A 77 -20.70 -5.20 14.76
CA HIS A 77 -20.44 -6.42 15.55
C HIS A 77 -20.16 -7.67 14.72
N SER A 78 -20.05 -7.54 13.39
CA SER A 78 -19.75 -8.69 12.54
C SER A 78 -18.29 -9.14 12.71
N ASN A 79 -18.06 -10.44 12.58
CA ASN A 79 -16.70 -10.99 12.52
C ASN A 79 -16.02 -10.59 11.19
N ARG A 80 -14.68 -10.57 11.19
CA ARG A 80 -13.90 -10.36 9.96
C ARG A 80 -14.31 -11.39 8.91
N SER A 81 -14.54 -10.93 7.69
CA SER A 81 -14.86 -11.83 6.58
C SER A 81 -13.65 -12.67 6.19
N GLU A 82 -13.90 -13.86 5.63
CA GLU A 82 -12.83 -14.68 5.04
C GLU A 82 -12.10 -13.94 3.91
N PHE A 83 -12.80 -13.05 3.21
CA PHE A 83 -12.21 -12.15 2.21
C PHE A 83 -11.16 -11.21 2.84
N GLU A 84 -11.49 -10.51 3.93
CA GLU A 84 -10.54 -9.62 4.63
C GLU A 84 -9.27 -10.37 5.08
N ARG A 85 -9.45 -11.57 5.64
CA ARG A 85 -8.33 -12.41 6.08
C ARG A 85 -7.47 -12.86 4.91
N THR A 86 -8.12 -13.23 3.81
CA THR A 86 -7.43 -13.69 2.59
C THR A 86 -6.68 -12.55 1.94
N ALA A 87 -7.27 -11.35 1.85
CA ALA A 87 -6.61 -10.15 1.35
C ALA A 87 -5.34 -9.85 2.15
N LEU A 88 -5.41 -9.81 3.49
CA LEU A 88 -4.24 -9.61 4.35
C LEU A 88 -3.16 -10.69 4.16
N LYS A 89 -3.54 -11.96 4.01
CA LYS A 89 -2.59 -13.06 3.79
C LYS A 89 -1.90 -12.93 2.44
N ILE A 90 -2.66 -12.68 1.37
CA ILE A 90 -2.12 -12.50 0.01
C ILE A 90 -1.13 -11.36 0.01
N THR A 91 -1.55 -10.21 0.53
CA THR A 91 -0.70 -9.05 0.77
C THR A 91 0.62 -9.41 1.45
N GLY A 92 0.56 -10.14 2.58
CA GLY A 92 1.76 -10.53 3.32
C GLY A 92 2.68 -11.47 2.53
N TYR A 93 2.11 -12.48 1.87
CA TYR A 93 2.88 -13.41 1.04
C TYR A 93 3.51 -12.74 -0.18
N SER A 94 2.78 -11.84 -0.83
CA SER A 94 3.28 -11.03 -1.95
C SER A 94 4.43 -10.14 -1.50
N PHE A 95 4.36 -9.54 -0.31
CA PHE A 95 5.46 -8.77 0.25
C PHE A 95 6.72 -9.62 0.47
N TYR A 96 6.59 -10.81 1.08
CA TYR A 96 7.72 -11.73 1.21
C TYR A 96 8.33 -12.11 -0.14
N ALA A 97 7.49 -12.36 -1.16
CA ALA A 97 7.96 -12.66 -2.51
C ALA A 97 8.73 -11.48 -3.11
N LEU A 98 8.23 -10.25 -2.94
CA LEU A 98 8.90 -9.03 -3.40
C LEU A 98 10.26 -8.86 -2.72
N VAL A 99 10.34 -9.03 -1.40
CA VAL A 99 11.61 -8.93 -0.65
C VAL A 99 12.64 -9.95 -1.16
N VAL A 100 12.23 -11.21 -1.34
CA VAL A 100 13.10 -12.25 -1.89
C VAL A 100 13.58 -11.87 -3.30
N GLY A 101 12.66 -11.38 -4.14
CA GLY A 101 12.97 -10.91 -5.49
C GLY A 101 14.01 -9.78 -5.49
N LEU A 102 13.85 -8.77 -4.63
CA LEU A 102 14.78 -7.65 -4.50
C LEU A 102 16.16 -8.08 -3.96
N VAL A 103 16.21 -9.00 -2.99
CA VAL A 103 17.48 -9.51 -2.46
C VAL A 103 18.23 -10.29 -3.53
N VAL A 104 17.55 -11.20 -4.23
CA VAL A 104 18.15 -12.01 -5.30
C VAL A 104 18.63 -11.11 -6.45
N SER A 105 17.81 -10.15 -6.88
CA SER A 105 18.18 -9.23 -7.96
C SER A 105 19.37 -8.36 -7.57
N SER A 106 19.41 -7.84 -6.34
CA SER A 106 20.54 -7.05 -5.84
C SER A 106 21.85 -7.84 -5.83
N VAL A 107 21.81 -9.10 -5.37
CA VAL A 107 22.98 -9.99 -5.38
C VAL A 107 23.44 -10.30 -6.81
N MET A 108 22.50 -10.54 -7.74
CA MET A 108 22.83 -10.75 -9.15
C MET A 108 23.48 -9.51 -9.78
N VAL A 109 22.95 -8.32 -9.55
CA VAL A 109 23.51 -7.06 -10.08
C VAL A 109 24.96 -6.90 -9.64
N ILE A 110 25.26 -7.16 -8.37
CA ILE A 110 26.62 -7.12 -7.82
C ILE A 110 27.52 -8.18 -8.48
N TYR A 111 27.04 -9.42 -8.61
CA TYR A 111 27.82 -10.52 -9.16
C TYR A 111 28.11 -10.38 -10.67
N LEU A 112 27.13 -9.91 -11.44
CA LEU A 112 27.26 -9.68 -12.88
C LEU A 112 27.98 -8.36 -13.23
N GLY A 113 28.22 -7.48 -12.24
CA GLY A 113 28.86 -6.18 -12.47
C GLY A 113 28.04 -5.23 -13.36
N LYS A 114 26.73 -5.49 -13.54
CA LYS A 114 25.83 -4.61 -14.29
C LYS A 114 25.57 -3.35 -13.48
N LYS A 115 25.65 -2.17 -14.10
CA LYS A 115 25.21 -0.93 -13.46
C LYS A 115 23.69 -0.82 -13.59
N PRO A 116 22.95 -0.49 -12.51
CA PRO A 116 21.54 -0.18 -12.64
C PRO A 116 21.39 1.05 -13.56
N GLU A 117 20.72 0.88 -14.69
CA GLU A 117 20.41 2.02 -15.55
C GLU A 117 19.26 2.81 -14.93
N THR A 118 19.50 4.09 -14.68
CA THR A 118 18.47 5.01 -14.21
C THR A 118 17.87 5.71 -15.41
N THR A 119 16.58 5.50 -15.67
CA THR A 119 15.87 6.27 -16.69
C THR A 119 15.27 7.53 -16.09
N PHE A 120 15.21 8.59 -16.89
CA PHE A 120 14.60 9.86 -16.49
C PHE A 120 13.17 9.64 -15.97
N TRP A 121 12.38 8.82 -16.68
CA TRP A 121 11.02 8.46 -16.29
C TRP A 121 10.96 7.65 -14.99
N GLY A 122 11.91 6.74 -14.76
CA GLY A 122 11.99 6.01 -13.49
C GLY A 122 12.14 6.96 -12.30
N VAL A 123 13.01 7.96 -12.40
CA VAL A 123 13.20 8.96 -11.34
C VAL A 123 11.94 9.79 -11.12
N VAL A 124 11.29 10.25 -12.18
CA VAL A 124 10.06 11.05 -12.09
C VAL A 124 8.94 10.26 -11.42
N VAL A 125 8.70 9.02 -11.84
CA VAL A 125 7.67 8.15 -11.26
C VAL A 125 7.96 7.88 -9.79
N SER A 126 9.20 7.52 -9.43
CA SER A 126 9.58 7.29 -8.04
C SER A 126 9.37 8.51 -7.15
N LEU A 127 9.74 9.71 -7.62
CA LEU A 127 9.53 10.95 -6.86
C LEU A 127 8.03 11.22 -6.61
N ILE A 128 7.19 11.03 -7.62
CA ILE A 128 5.75 11.21 -7.49
C ILE A 128 5.19 10.18 -6.50
N SER A 129 5.59 8.91 -6.65
CA SER A 129 5.18 7.81 -5.77
C SER A 129 5.52 8.10 -4.31
N ILE A 130 6.77 8.47 -4.01
CA ILE A 130 7.22 8.82 -2.66
C ILE A 130 6.35 9.93 -2.06
N VAL A 131 6.12 11.02 -2.81
CA VAL A 131 5.31 12.14 -2.30
C VAL A 131 3.89 11.70 -2.00
N VAL A 132 3.25 10.96 -2.91
CA VAL A 132 1.87 10.48 -2.73
C VAL A 132 1.78 9.49 -1.57
N MET A 133 2.70 8.54 -1.48
CA MET A 133 2.71 7.55 -0.41
C MET A 133 2.95 8.19 0.96
N LEU A 134 3.78 9.25 1.07
CA LEU A 134 3.95 10.00 2.33
C LEU A 134 2.62 10.62 2.81
N PHE A 135 1.83 11.19 1.90
CA PHE A 135 0.50 11.70 2.24
C PHE A 135 -0.45 10.58 2.69
N LEU A 136 -0.43 9.44 2.01
CA LEU A 136 -1.23 8.27 2.36
C LEU A 136 -0.86 7.73 3.74
N ILE A 137 0.44 7.55 4.03
CA ILE A 137 0.94 7.11 5.33
C ILE A 137 0.42 8.01 6.44
N TYR A 138 0.56 9.33 6.28
CA TYR A 138 0.10 10.28 7.30
C TYR A 138 -1.42 10.14 7.53
N GLY A 139 -2.20 10.07 6.46
CA GLY A 139 -3.65 9.88 6.51
C GLY A 139 -4.05 8.58 7.19
N LYS A 140 -3.42 7.46 6.82
CA LYS A 140 -3.70 6.13 7.37
C LYS A 140 -3.31 6.03 8.84
N ILE A 141 -2.14 6.54 9.25
CA ILE A 141 -1.74 6.56 10.68
C ILE A 141 -2.75 7.36 11.51
N LYS A 142 -3.11 8.56 11.04
CA LYS A 142 -4.04 9.44 11.76
C LYS A 142 -5.39 8.76 11.94
N THR A 143 -5.90 8.16 10.87
CA THR A 143 -7.20 7.47 10.84
C THR A 143 -7.17 6.18 11.68
N GLY A 144 -6.12 5.36 11.54
CA GLY A 144 -5.94 4.13 12.30
C GLY A 144 -5.81 4.36 13.80
N LYS A 145 -5.11 5.41 14.22
CA LYS A 145 -5.03 5.80 15.65
C LYS A 145 -6.38 6.25 16.21
N LYS A 146 -7.16 7.00 15.42
CA LYS A 146 -8.47 7.51 15.84
C LYS A 146 -9.53 6.41 15.91
N LEU A 147 -9.52 5.48 14.96
CA LEU A 147 -10.42 4.32 14.93
C LEU A 147 -9.92 3.14 15.79
N GLN A 148 -8.76 3.26 16.43
CA GLN A 148 -8.06 2.16 17.12
C GLN A 148 -8.00 0.87 16.27
N SER A 149 -7.74 1.03 14.97
CA SER A 149 -7.78 -0.07 14.01
C SER A 149 -6.38 -0.57 13.70
N ASP A 150 -6.03 -1.73 14.25
CA ASP A 150 -4.75 -2.40 13.99
C ASP A 150 -4.53 -2.70 12.50
N ALA A 151 -5.61 -2.98 11.75
CA ALA A 151 -5.53 -3.27 10.32
C ALA A 151 -5.08 -2.05 9.52
N ILE A 152 -5.68 -0.87 9.78
CA ILE A 152 -5.30 0.38 9.11
C ILE A 152 -3.88 0.81 9.52
N LEU A 153 -3.49 0.57 10.77
CA LEU A 153 -2.14 0.86 11.25
C LEU A 153 -1.09 -0.08 10.65
N ALA A 154 -1.41 -1.36 10.49
CA ALA A 154 -0.54 -2.33 9.83
C ALA A 154 -0.32 -1.95 8.36
N ASP A 155 -1.41 -1.61 7.65
CA ASP A 155 -1.38 -1.10 6.28
C ASP A 155 -0.50 0.16 6.17
N ALA A 156 -0.69 1.14 7.09
CA ALA A 156 0.15 2.35 7.12
C ALA A 156 1.63 2.08 7.39
N ASN A 157 1.94 1.08 8.23
CA ASN A 157 3.32 0.76 8.56
C ASN A 157 4.03 0.04 7.43
N TRP A 158 3.32 -0.77 6.65
CA TRP A 158 3.92 -1.35 5.46
C TRP A 158 4.16 -0.31 4.38
N THR A 159 3.21 0.57 4.06
CA THR A 159 3.47 1.64 3.07
C THR A 159 4.72 2.48 3.44
N LYS A 160 5.04 2.63 4.74
CA LYS A 160 6.31 3.27 5.17
C LYS A 160 7.57 2.51 4.82
N VAL A 161 7.52 1.18 4.79
CA VAL A 161 8.69 0.34 4.48
C VAL A 161 9.00 0.40 2.98
N CYS A 162 8.01 0.72 2.15
CA CYS A 162 8.17 0.84 0.70
C CYS A 162 8.79 2.18 0.24
N ILE A 163 8.88 3.17 1.13
CA ILE A 163 9.52 4.48 0.89
C ILE A 163 10.90 4.50 1.53
#